data_AF-A0A924C955-F1
#
_entry.id   AF-A0A924C955-F1
#
_cell.length_a   1.000
_cell.length_b   1.000
_cell.length_c   1.000
_cell.angle_alpha   90.00
_cell.angle_beta   90.00
_cell.angle_gamma   90.00
#
_symmetry.space_group_name_H-M   'P 1'
#
loop_
_entity.id
_entity.type
_entity.pdbx_description
1 polymer ?
#
loop_
_entity_poly.entity_id
_entity_poly.type
_entity_poly.pdbx_seq_one_letter_code
_entity_poly.pdbx_strand_id
1 'polypeptide(L)'
;MLEGPESAVDALIRRIGRDQRHRDCKIIERRAIAIRAFPAWSLAYCGSSIFVAATIEHAAAGARRGQAADIRKLVKLMAAFAAIIQEPPPV
;
A
#
# COMPACT_ATOMS: atom_id res chain seq x y z
N MET A 1 -0.54 1.27 2.20
CA MET A 1 -1.93 0.79 2.33
C MET A 1 -2.39 1.07 3.75
N LEU A 2 -3.67 1.39 3.98
CA LEU A 2 -4.21 1.68 5.32
C LEU A 2 -5.27 0.64 5.69
N GLU A 3 -5.17 0.06 6.89
CA GLU A 3 -6.12 -0.93 7.41
C GLU A 3 -6.47 -0.62 8.86
N GLY A 4 -7.75 -0.67 9.21
CA GLY A 4 -8.20 -0.43 10.58
C GLY A 4 -9.67 -0.02 10.65
N PRO A 5 -10.12 0.47 11.82
CA PRO A 5 -11.46 1.01 11.97
C PRO A 5 -11.71 2.14 10.97
N GLU A 6 -12.91 2.18 10.38
CA GLU A 6 -13.26 3.13 9.33
C GLU A 6 -13.00 4.58 9.73
N SER A 7 -13.43 4.97 10.93
CA SER A 7 -13.23 6.33 11.45
C SER A 7 -11.76 6.72 11.59
N ALA A 8 -10.90 5.77 12.00
CA ALA A 8 -9.47 5.98 12.15
C ALA A 8 -8.78 6.10 10.78
N VAL A 9 -9.15 5.24 9.82
CA VAL A 9 -8.64 5.29 8.44
C VAL A 9 -9.05 6.61 7.78
N ASP A 10 -10.29 7.06 7.98
CA ASP A 10 -10.79 8.32 7.43
C ASP A 10 -10.08 9.55 7.99
N ALA A 11 -9.86 9.57 9.30
CA ALA A 11 -9.09 10.64 9.94
C ALA A 11 -7.66 10.69 9.37
N LEU A 12 -7.04 9.52 9.16
CA LEU A 12 -5.69 9.43 8.62
C LEU A 12 -5.63 9.86 7.14
N ILE A 13 -6.58 9.43 6.30
CA ILE A 13 -6.67 9.87 4.90
C ILE A 13 -6.78 11.40 4.81
N ARG A 14 -7.63 12.02 5.63
CA ARG A 14 -7.76 13.49 5.67
C ARG A 14 -6.47 14.17 6.11
N ARG A 15 -5.76 13.60 7.09
CA ARG A 15 -4.49 14.15 7.57
C ARG A 15 -3.39 14.02 6.52
N ILE A 16 -3.32 12.87 5.86
CA ILE A 16 -2.41 12.64 4.73
C ILE A 16 -2.71 13.67 3.65
N GLY A 17 -3.94 13.78 3.14
CA GLY A 17 -4.25 14.69 2.02
C GLY A 17 -4.02 16.19 2.26
N ARG A 18 -3.70 16.63 3.49
CA ARG A 18 -3.31 18.01 3.82
C ARG A 18 -1.79 18.22 3.87
N ASP A 19 -1.02 17.15 3.76
CA ASP A 19 0.44 17.18 3.85
C ASP A 19 1.04 17.73 2.56
N GLN A 20 1.77 18.84 2.68
CA GLN A 20 2.31 19.58 1.53
C GLN A 20 3.46 18.84 0.84
N ARG A 21 4.00 17.77 1.44
CA ARG A 21 5.08 16.96 0.83
C ARG A 21 4.61 16.15 -0.38
N HIS A 22 3.31 16.04 -0.60
CA HIS A 22 2.74 15.38 -1.77
C HIS A 22 1.67 16.22 -2.46
N ARG A 23 1.32 15.81 -3.68
CA ARG A 23 0.23 16.38 -4.49
C ARG A 23 -0.57 15.24 -5.13
N ASP A 24 -1.82 15.53 -5.48
CA ASP A 24 -2.69 14.64 -6.26
C ASP A 24 -2.90 13.23 -5.65
N CYS A 25 -3.07 13.14 -4.32
CA CYS A 25 -3.41 11.89 -3.67
C CYS A 25 -4.78 11.36 -4.14
N LYS A 26 -4.79 10.16 -4.72
CA LYS A 26 -5.99 9.47 -5.20
C LYS A 26 -6.20 8.16 -4.47
N ILE A 27 -7.45 7.90 -4.07
CA ILE A 27 -7.86 6.60 -3.54
C ILE A 27 -8.00 5.65 -4.73
N ILE A 28 -7.23 4.56 -4.69
CA ILE A 28 -7.25 3.51 -5.71
C ILE A 28 -8.36 2.50 -5.41
N GLU A 29 -8.54 2.13 -4.15
CA GLU A 29 -9.56 1.19 -3.70
C GLU A 29 -9.93 1.48 -2.24
N ARG A 30 -11.22 1.34 -1.92
CA ARG A 30 -11.74 1.34 -0.55
C ARG A 30 -12.80 0.25 -0.44
N ARG A 31 -12.63 -0.66 0.52
CA ARG A 31 -13.59 -1.73 0.81
C ARG A 31 -13.50 -2.15 2.27
N ALA A 32 -14.58 -2.74 2.77
CA ALA A 32 -14.51 -3.51 4.01
C ALA A 32 -13.71 -4.80 3.77
N ILE A 33 -12.91 -5.20 4.77
CA ILE A 33 -12.14 -6.43 4.76
C ILE A 33 -12.42 -7.20 6.06
N ALA A 34 -12.58 -8.51 5.96
CA ALA A 34 -12.79 -9.36 7.13
C ALA A 34 -11.48 -9.62 7.91
N ILE A 35 -10.36 -9.65 7.19
CA ILE A 35 -9.03 -9.97 7.73
C ILE A 35 -8.03 -8.95 7.18
N ARG A 36 -7.13 -8.46 8.04
CA ARG A 36 -6.02 -7.57 7.65
C ARG A 36 -5.07 -8.32 6.71
N ALA A 37 -4.73 -7.72 5.58
CA ALA A 37 -3.69 -8.23 4.71
C ALA A 37 -2.29 -7.91 5.24
N PHE A 38 -2.15 -6.93 6.13
CA PHE A 38 -0.87 -6.51 6.72
C PHE A 38 -0.96 -6.44 8.26
N PRO A 39 -1.23 -7.55 8.96
CA PRO A 39 -1.51 -7.56 10.39
C PRO A 39 -0.30 -7.18 11.27
N ALA A 40 0.93 -7.49 10.83
CA ALA A 40 2.15 -7.28 11.61
C ALA A 40 2.85 -5.94 11.31
N TRP A 41 2.20 -5.03 10.58
CA TRP A 41 2.83 -3.88 9.95
C TRP A 41 2.26 -2.55 10.44
N SER A 42 3.12 -1.69 11.00
CA SER A 42 2.77 -0.31 11.34
C SER A 42 3.07 0.66 10.18
N LEU A 43 4.19 0.49 9.48
CA LEU A 43 4.54 1.19 8.24
C LEU A 43 5.71 0.46 7.56
N ALA A 44 5.63 0.27 6.25
CA ALA A 44 6.76 -0.24 5.48
C ALA A 44 7.25 0.77 4.46
N TYR A 45 8.55 0.99 4.51
CA TYR A 45 9.26 1.86 3.60
C TYR A 45 10.09 0.98 2.65
N CYS A 46 9.54 0.74 1.47
CA CYS A 46 10.35 0.37 0.32
C CYS A 46 11.02 1.67 -0.12
N GLY A 47 12.31 1.84 0.18
CA GLY A 47 13.10 2.96 -0.36
C GLY A 47 13.21 2.91 -1.89
N SER A 48 14.26 3.50 -2.46
CA SER A 48 14.55 3.48 -3.90
C SER A 48 15.00 2.09 -4.38
N SER A 49 14.20 1.04 -4.16
CA SER A 49 14.43 -0.28 -4.72
C SER A 49 14.14 -0.24 -6.22
N ILE A 50 15.18 0.10 -6.99
CA ILE A 50 15.14 0.25 -8.45
C ILE A 50 14.63 -1.03 -9.13
N PHE A 51 14.89 -2.19 -8.52
CA PHE A 51 14.56 -3.50 -9.09
C PHE A 51 13.04 -3.73 -9.25
N VAL A 52 12.21 -3.07 -8.43
CA VAL A 52 10.77 -3.34 -8.38
C VAL A 52 9.93 -2.11 -8.67
N ALA A 53 10.57 -0.95 -8.79
CA ALA A 53 9.93 0.31 -9.13
C ALA A 53 9.06 0.17 -10.40
N ALA A 54 9.60 -0.39 -11.49
CA ALA A 54 8.85 -0.57 -12.73
C ALA A 54 7.61 -1.47 -12.57
N THR A 55 7.74 -2.57 -11.81
CA THR A 55 6.62 -3.50 -11.54
C THR A 55 5.55 -2.85 -10.68
N ILE A 56 5.94 -2.09 -9.65
CA ILE A 56 5.04 -1.33 -8.78
C ILE A 56 4.36 -0.22 -9.58
N GLU A 57 5.10 0.52 -10.39
CA GLU A 57 4.58 1.59 -11.25
C GLU A 57 3.56 1.06 -12.27
N HIS A 58 3.86 -0.07 -12.93
CA HIS A 58 2.95 -0.69 -13.88
C HIS A 58 1.66 -1.15 -13.19
N ALA A 59 1.78 -1.83 -12.04
CA ALA A 59 0.62 -2.25 -11.25
C ALA A 59 -0.18 -1.04 -10.73
N ALA A 60 0.48 0.03 -10.29
CA ALA A 60 -0.16 1.27 -9.86
C ALA A 60 -0.84 2.00 -11.01
N ALA A 61 -0.25 2.02 -12.21
CA ALA A 61 -0.87 2.58 -13.40
C ALA A 61 -2.13 1.81 -13.80
N GLY A 62 -2.10 0.48 -13.73
CA GLY A 62 -3.27 -0.38 -13.91
C GLY A 62 -4.35 -0.15 -12.87
N ALA A 63 -3.95 -0.08 -11.60
CA ALA A 63 -4.85 0.19 -10.49
C ALA A 63 -5.52 1.57 -10.60
N ARG A 64 -4.81 2.60 -11.09
CA ARG A 64 -5.39 3.92 -11.39
C ARG A 64 -6.47 3.89 -12.49
N ARG A 65 -6.45 2.88 -13.37
CA ARG A 65 -7.52 2.65 -14.36
C ARG A 65 -8.73 1.91 -13.77
N GLY A 66 -8.69 1.56 -12.48
CA GLY A 66 -9.79 0.91 -11.76
C GLY A 66 -9.94 -0.58 -12.05
N GLN A 67 -8.97 -1.22 -12.71
CA GLN A 67 -9.06 -2.65 -13.02
C GLN A 67 -8.79 -3.49 -11.76
N ALA A 68 -9.80 -4.24 -11.32
CA ALA A 68 -9.72 -5.05 -10.10
C ALA A 68 -8.57 -6.07 -10.11
N ALA A 69 -8.20 -6.61 -11.29
CA ALA A 69 -7.07 -7.52 -11.42
C ALA A 69 -5.73 -6.84 -11.12
N ASP A 70 -5.54 -5.61 -11.59
CA ASP A 70 -4.32 -4.83 -11.35
C ASP A 70 -4.20 -4.41 -9.88
N ILE A 71 -5.32 -4.04 -9.25
CA ILE A 71 -5.38 -3.73 -7.82
C ILE A 71 -4.97 -4.96 -6.99
N ARG A 72 -5.53 -6.14 -7.30
CA ARG A 72 -5.14 -7.40 -6.62
C ARG A 72 -3.66 -7.72 -6.81
N LYS A 73 -3.11 -7.49 -8.00
CA LYS A 73 -1.69 -7.69 -8.30
C LYS A 73 -0.82 -6.76 -7.46
N LEU A 74 -1.19 -5.48 -7.37
CA LEU A 74 -0.49 -4.48 -6.55
C LEU A 74 -0.50 -4.88 -5.06
N VAL A 75 -1.66 -5.26 -4.51
CA VAL A 75 -1.76 -5.70 -3.11
C VAL A 75 -0.88 -6.93 -2.83
N LYS A 76 -0.88 -7.92 -3.73
CA LYS A 76 -0.02 -9.11 -3.60
C LYS A 76 1.47 -8.74 -3.62
N LEU A 77 1.89 -7.83 -4.50
CA LEU A 77 3.27 -7.36 -4.54
C LEU A 77 3.65 -6.65 -3.23
N MET A 78 2.80 -5.75 -2.75
CA MET A 78 3.04 -5.06 -1.47
C MET A 78 3.16 -6.05 -0.30
N ALA A 79 2.33 -7.09 -0.26
CA ALA A 79 2.39 -8.13 0.77
C ALA A 79 3.65 -9.01 0.65
N ALA A 80 4.14 -9.29 -0.57
CA ALA A 80 5.38 -10.03 -0.77
C ALA A 80 6.60 -9.24 -0.28
N PHE A 81 6.68 -7.93 -0.58
CA PHE A 81 7.68 -7.06 0.06
C PHE A 81 7.55 -7.07 1.57
N ALA A 82 6.32 -7.24 2.05
CA ALA A 82 6.07 -7.20 3.45
C ALA A 82 6.67 -8.32 4.26
N ALA A 83 6.59 -9.52 3.71
CA ALA A 83 7.23 -10.68 4.28
C ALA A 83 8.76 -10.54 4.28
N ILE A 84 9.36 -10.02 3.20
CA ILE A 84 10.83 -9.95 3.06
C ILE A 84 11.48 -9.03 4.10
N ILE A 85 10.88 -7.88 4.42
CA ILE A 85 11.45 -6.94 5.41
C ILE A 85 11.36 -7.50 6.85
N GLN A 86 10.60 -8.57 7.07
CA GLN A 86 10.38 -9.17 8.39
C GLN A 86 11.29 -10.35 8.73
N GLU A 87 12.15 -10.82 7.82
CA GLU A 87 13.17 -11.80 8.22
C GLU A 87 14.25 -11.11 9.08
N PRO A 88 14.54 -11.61 10.30
CA PRO A 88 15.70 -11.13 11.07
C PRO A 88 16.98 -11.51 10.31
N PRO A 89 18.07 -10.72 10.41
CA PRO A 89 19.34 -11.10 9.79
C PRO A 89 19.79 -12.48 10.32
N PRO A 90 20.43 -13.31 9.49
CA PRO A 90 20.98 -14.59 9.96
C PRO A 90 21.98 -14.31 11.09
N VAL A 91 21.83 -15.08 12.18
CA VAL A 91 22.63 -15.01 13.40
C VAL A 91 24.08 -15.41 13.16
#